data_AF-A0A1C6KG79-F1
#
_entry.id   AF-A0A1C6KG79-F1
#
_cell.length_a   1.000
_cell.length_b   1.000
_cell.length_c   1.000
_cell.angle_alpha   90.00
_cell.angle_beta   90.00
_cell.angle_gamma   90.00
#
_symmetry.space_group_name_H-M   'P 1'
#
loop_
_entity.id
_entity.type
_entity.pdbx_description
1 polymer ?
#
loop_
_entity_poly.entity_id
_entity_poly.type
_entity_poly.pdbx_seq_one_letter_code
_entity_poly.pdbx_strand_id
1 'polypeptide(L)' 'MANYDDLIARAQCGDKLALEKLLLLYQPMIDRHSRIHGHIDEDLRQFIYLRILVNLKYFRG' A
#
# COMPACT_ATOMS: atom_id res chain seq x y z
N MET A 1 -13.15 2.32 16.59
CA MET A 1 -12.24 1.61 15.68
C MET A 1 -12.54 2.11 14.29
N ALA A 2 -11.60 2.75 13.59
CA ALA A 2 -11.85 3.17 12.21
C ALA A 2 -12.13 1.93 11.36
N ASN A 3 -13.27 1.91 10.67
CA ASN A 3 -13.65 0.78 9.82
C ASN A 3 -12.61 0.62 8.69
N TYR A 4 -12.26 -0.61 8.34
CA TYR A 4 -11.32 -0.88 7.26
C TYR A 4 -11.83 -0.32 5.92
N ASP A 5 -13.15 -0.37 5.70
CA ASP A 5 -13.80 0.21 4.53
C ASP A 5 -13.68 1.74 4.49
N ASP A 6 -13.79 2.41 5.65
CA ASP A 6 -13.59 3.86 5.77
C ASP A 6 -12.14 4.24 5.45
N LEU A 7 -11.18 3.43 5.91
CA LEU A 7 -9.77 3.64 5.61
C LEU A 7 -9.49 3.57 4.10
N ILE A 8 -10.05 2.56 3.42
CA ILE A 8 -9.93 2.41 1.97
C ILE A 8 -10.60 3.58 1.25
N ALA A 9 -11.83 3.93 1.60
CA ALA A 9 -12.57 5.01 0.95
C ALA A 9 -11.83 6.35 1.07
N ARG A 10 -11.30 6.67 2.24
CA ARG A 10 -10.49 7.87 2.46
C ARG A 10 -9.20 7.86 1.66
N ALA A 11 -8.50 6.73 1.63
CA ALA A 11 -7.27 6.59 0.84
C ALA A 11 -7.56 6.73 -0.67
N GLN A 12 -8.70 6.23 -1.16
CA GLN A 12 -9.17 6.43 -2.54
C GLN A 12 -9.47 7.91 -2.86
N CYS A 13 -10.02 8.66 -1.89
CA CYS A 13 -10.23 10.10 -1.98
C CYS A 13 -8.94 10.94 -1.89
N GLY A 14 -7.77 10.32 -1.70
CA GLY A 14 -6.48 11.00 -1.63
C GLY A 14 -6.06 11.49 -0.24
N ASP A 15 -6.70 10.98 0.83
CA ASP A 15 -6.26 11.23 2.20
C ASP A 15 -4.89 10.56 2.43
N LYS A 16 -3.86 11.39 2.62
CA LYS A 16 -2.47 10.94 2.80
C LYS A 16 -2.27 10.11 4.07
N LEU A 17 -2.96 10.45 5.16
CA LEU A 17 -2.84 9.72 6.43
C LEU A 17 -3.52 8.35 6.33
N ALA A 18 -4.67 8.29 5.64
CA ALA A 18 -5.34 7.03 5.36
C ALA A 18 -4.47 6.12 4.48
N LEU A 19 -3.87 6.69 3.44
CA LEU A 19 -2.97 5.98 2.54
C LEU A 19 -1.71 5.47 3.27
N GLU A 20 -1.04 6.30 4.05
CA GLU A 20 0.13 5.92 4.84
C GLU A 20 -0.20 4.77 5.79
N LYS A 21 -1.32 4.87 6.51
CA LYS A 21 -1.77 3.81 7.41
C LYS A 21 -2.08 2.50 6.69
N LEU A 22 -2.65 2.56 5.49
CA LEU A 22 -2.89 1.38 4.65
C LEU A 22 -1.57 0.74 4.20
N LEU A 23 -0.61 1.54 3.73
CA LEU A 23 0.70 1.05 3.32
C LEU A 23 1.48 0.43 4.50
N LEU A 24 1.44 1.05 5.68
CA LEU A 24 2.06 0.52 6.90
C LEU A 24 1.44 -0.82 7.32
N LEU A 25 0.12 -0.99 7.18
CA LEU A 25 -0.55 -2.25 7.48
C LEU A 25 -0.03 -3.40 6.60
N TYR A 26 0.24 -3.12 5.33
CA TYR A 26 0.74 -4.09 4.36
C TYR A 26 2.27 -4.12 4.21
N GLN A 27 3.00 -3.28 4.96
CA GLN A 27 4.45 -3.15 4.87
C GLN A 27 5.20 -4.50 4.96
N PRO A 28 4.87 -5.43 5.88
CA PRO A 28 5.56 -6.72 5.95
C PRO A 28 5.40 -7.56 4.68
N MET A 29 4.23 -7.48 4.04
CA MET A 29 3.96 -8.18 2.78
C MET A 29 4.70 -7.51 1.62
N ILE A 30 4.70 -6.18 1.57
CA ILE A 30 5.45 -5.40 0.58
C ILE A 30 6.94 -5.72 0.69
N ASP A 31 7.53 -5.64 1.87
CA ASP A 31 8.96 -5.94 2.09
C ASP A 31 9.31 -7.39 1.74
N ARG A 32 8.42 -8.35 2.02
CA ARG A 32 8.62 -9.76 1.61
C ARG A 32 8.68 -9.92 0.09
N HIS A 33 7.80 -9.22 -0.63
CA HIS A 33 7.73 -9.29 -2.10
C HIS A 33 8.71 -8.36 -2.81
N SER A 34 9.42 -7.51 -2.06
CA SER A 34 10.43 -6.59 -2.59
C SER A 34 11.86 -7.14 -2.43
N ARG A 35 12.05 -8.45 -2.19
CA ARG A 35 13.38 -9.03 -1.97
C ARG A 35 13.98 -9.67 -3.21
N ILE A 36 15.21 -9.27 -3.53
CA ILE A 36 16.07 -9.90 -4.54
C ILE A 36 17.36 -10.35 -3.83
N HIS A 37 17.73 -11.61 -4.01
CA HIS A 37 18.88 -12.23 -3.32
C HIS A 37 18.88 -12.03 -1.78
N GLY A 38 17.70 -11.99 -1.16
CA GLY A 38 17.55 -11.84 0.30
C GLY A 38 17.57 -10.41 0.82
N HIS A 39 17.92 -9.43 -0.01
CA HIS A 39 17.93 -8.00 0.33
C HIS A 39 16.71 -7.30 -0.23
N ILE A 40 16.26 -6.23 0.44
CA ILE A 40 15.20 -5.38 -0.11
C ILE A 40 15.80 -4.65 -1.32
N ASP A 41 15.15 -4.82 -2.46
CA ASP A 41 15.37 -4.04 -3.65
C ASP A 41 14.44 -2.82 -3.60
N GLU A 42 15.05 -1.63 -3.49
CA GLU A 42 14.32 -0.37 -3.30
C GLU A 42 13.49 0.01 -4.52
N ASP A 43 13.98 -0.29 -5.72
CA ASP A 43 13.28 0.02 -6.97
C ASP A 43 12.05 -0.87 -7.12
N LEU A 44 12.17 -2.16 -6.80
CA LEU A 44 11.05 -3.10 -6.76
C LEU A 44 10.03 -2.70 -5.69
N ARG A 45 10.49 -2.25 -4.52
CA ARG A 45 9.61 -1.76 -3.45
C ARG A 45 8.82 -0.53 -3.89
N GLN A 46 9.49 0.44 -4.51
CA GLN A 46 8.84 1.62 -5.09
C GLN A 46 7.85 1.24 -6.19
N PHE A 47 8.20 0.28 -7.05
CA PHE A 47 7.28 -0.22 -8.08
C PHE A 47 6.01 -0.81 -7.45
N ILE A 48 6.13 -1.62 -6.39
CA ILE A 48 4.97 -2.18 -5.68
C ILE A 48 4.11 -1.07 -5.07
N TYR A 49 4.70 -0.06 -4.43
CA TYR A 49 3.94 1.09 -3.92
C TYR A 49 3.16 1.80 -5.02
N LEU A 50 3.80 2.10 -6.16
CA LEU A 50 3.13 2.74 -7.30
C LEU A 50 1.98 1.88 -7.84
N ARG A 51 2.16 0.56 -7.93
CA ARG A 51 1.10 -0.36 -8.37
C ARG A 51 -0.06 -0.37 -7.38
N ILE A 52 0.19 -0.35 -6.07
CA ILE A 52 -0.86 -0.24 -5.06
C ILE A 52 -1.62 1.09 -5.24
N LEU A 53 -0.91 2.22 -5.33
CA LEU A 53 -1.52 3.55 -5.47
C LEU A 53 -2.43 3.68 -6.70
N VAL A 54 -1.95 3.18 -7.85
CA VAL A 54 -2.72 3.22 -9.10
C VAL A 54 -3.96 2.34 -9.01
N ASN A 55 -3.82 1.13 -8.45
CA ASN A 55 -4.93 0.17 -8.40
C ASN A 55 -5.90 0.42 -7.24
N LEU A 56 -5.47 1.11 -6.18
CA LEU A 56 -6.32 1.45 -5.04
C LEU A 56 -7.56 2.22 -5.48
N LYS A 57 -7.45 3.11 -6.47
CA LYS A 57 -8.58 3.87 -7.04
C LYS A 57 -9.65 2.99 -7.69
N TYR A 58 -9.29 1.79 -8.12
CA TYR A 58 -10.19 0.84 -8.79
C TYR A 58 -10.61 -0.32 -7.87
N PHE A 59 -10.03 -0.39 -6.67
CA PHE A 59 -10.33 -1.43 -5.69
C PHE A 59 -11.79 -1.32 -5.24
N ARG A 60 -12.53 -2.42 -5.32
CA ARG A 60 -13.87 -2.56 -4.77
C ARG A 60 -13.78 -3.60 -3.66
N GLY A 61 -13.86 -3.12 -2.41
CA GLY A 61 -13.90 -3.95 -1.20
C GLY A 61 -15.26 -4.63 -1.04
#